data_AF-A0A4Q3XE28-F1
#
_entry.id   AF-A0A4Q3XE28-F1
#
_cell.length_a   1.000
_cell.length_b   1.000
_cell.length_c   1.000
_cell.angle_alpha   90.00
_cell.angle_beta   90.00
_cell.angle_gamma   90.00
#
_symmetry.space_group_name_H-M   'P 1'
#
loop_
_entity.id
_entity.type
_entity.pdbx_description
1 polymer ?
#
loop_
_entity_poly.entity_id
_entity_poly.type
_entity_poly.pdbx_seq_one_letter_code
_entity_poly.pdbx_strand_id
1 'polypeptide(L)'
;MKNLKPHFGLLLVPAVANLALAQLRTTPKAAECECGRLIFTSFQLPGAAPDGSIWLDELDITKMSSGWQRALAGKSVEGNALTLGGKVYPHGIGTHATSQMAIDVNGAARFNAMVGLDDEKKGAGSVVFEVYTDGKLAFQSSPLSGGDEPVSVSVDLTGVKRMILRVSDAEDGDDSDHADWAGAVLTYPAGVVPAPVAVDAPPISNPAPIFDETPMVIASASRPTVTPRINGPMVTGATPWRPFLFLIPATGQGPLTYSAKNLPAGLKLDGATGIISGTLQKAGTSTVQLTVKGAKGTARRSLAIVAGAYKLAMTPPMGWNSWNIFYCDVDEAKVRSATDWIVKTGLDRHGYATINIDDCWQGERDAAGNLQVNANFGDMKALGNYIHGKGLKYGIYSSPGPKTCANHLGSWQHEEQDVRTYCEWGVDFLKYDWCSYGGVATGEGDERAIKPYRTMRAALDKGSRDIVYSLCQYGMNDVWKWGNNADVKGSLWRTTGDIAPTYGSMMSIGLRQPEISRYSGPGHWNDPDMLFMHALKPNEQITHLTIWSMLAAPLLIGSDISK
;
A
#
# COMPACT_ATOMS: atom_id res chain seq x y z
N MET A 1 64.11 -22.90 -17.01
CA MET A 1 65.09 -22.19 -17.85
C MET A 1 64.35 -21.49 -18.99
N LYS A 2 64.54 -20.17 -19.10
CA LYS A 2 64.40 -19.25 -20.26
C LYS A 2 63.01 -19.17 -20.95
N ASN A 3 62.24 -18.09 -20.74
CA ASN A 3 62.31 -16.72 -21.34
C ASN A 3 61.67 -16.69 -22.75
N LEU A 4 60.82 -15.74 -23.18
CA LEU A 4 60.83 -14.29 -22.99
C LEU A 4 59.43 -13.62 -23.20
N LYS A 5 59.16 -12.67 -22.29
CA LYS A 5 58.44 -11.36 -22.31
C LYS A 5 57.47 -10.91 -23.44
N PRO A 6 56.45 -10.10 -23.06
CA PRO A 6 55.67 -9.21 -23.94
C PRO A 6 56.26 -7.78 -24.03
N HIS A 7 55.89 -7.02 -25.07
CA HIS A 7 56.28 -5.61 -25.27
C HIS A 7 55.11 -4.63 -25.19
N PHE A 8 55.41 -3.49 -24.58
CA PHE A 8 54.63 -2.28 -24.32
C PHE A 8 54.14 -1.51 -25.56
N GLY A 9 53.09 -0.72 -25.38
CA GLY A 9 52.73 0.40 -26.26
C GLY A 9 51.68 1.32 -25.63
N LEU A 10 52.15 2.36 -24.93
CA LEU A 10 51.38 3.50 -24.43
C LEU A 10 51.17 4.50 -25.58
N LEU A 11 49.96 5.02 -25.81
CA LEU A 11 49.73 6.19 -26.66
C LEU A 11 48.50 6.98 -26.21
N LEU A 12 48.80 8.17 -25.65
CA LEU A 12 47.93 9.34 -25.48
C LEU A 12 47.49 9.90 -26.83
N VAL A 13 46.23 10.33 -27.00
CA VAL A 13 45.81 11.57 -27.72
C VAL A 13 44.32 11.91 -27.36
N PRO A 14 43.74 13.09 -27.67
CA PRO A 14 43.59 14.22 -26.75
C PRO A 14 42.14 14.69 -26.54
N ALA A 15 41.97 15.65 -25.63
CA ALA A 15 40.79 16.50 -25.52
C ALA A 15 40.57 17.31 -26.81
N VAL A 16 39.32 17.36 -27.28
CA VAL A 16 38.84 18.35 -28.24
C VAL A 16 37.58 18.97 -27.65
N ALA A 17 37.72 20.24 -27.24
CA ALA A 17 36.63 21.12 -26.93
C ALA A 17 35.83 21.42 -28.22
N ASN A 18 34.50 21.44 -28.12
CA ASN A 18 33.67 22.17 -29.07
C ASN A 18 32.61 22.96 -28.31
N LEU A 19 32.80 24.29 -28.36
CA LEU A 19 31.77 25.28 -28.08
C LEU A 19 30.61 25.09 -29.07
N ALA A 20 29.39 25.10 -28.55
CA ALA A 20 28.24 25.59 -29.29
C ALA A 20 27.32 26.33 -28.31
N LEU A 21 27.39 27.67 -28.38
CA LEU A 21 26.40 28.59 -27.84
C LEU A 21 25.02 28.24 -28.42
N ALA A 22 24.02 28.09 -27.55
CA ALA A 22 22.62 28.30 -27.91
C ALA A 22 21.96 29.14 -26.82
N GLN A 23 21.41 30.27 -27.26
CA GLN A 23 20.96 31.41 -26.50
C GLN A 23 19.76 31.08 -25.59
N LEU A 24 19.90 31.33 -24.29
CA LEU A 24 18.78 31.50 -23.37
C LEU A 24 18.11 32.85 -23.66
N ARG A 25 16.86 32.80 -24.13
CA ARG A 25 15.99 33.97 -24.24
C ARG A 25 15.59 34.41 -22.83
N THR A 26 16.18 35.52 -22.38
CA THR A 26 15.71 36.30 -21.25
C THR A 26 14.36 36.93 -21.59
N THR A 27 13.32 36.61 -20.83
CA THR A 27 12.13 37.47 -20.73
C THR A 27 12.27 38.37 -19.50
N PRO A 28 11.78 39.62 -19.56
CA PRO A 28 12.13 40.64 -18.58
C PRO A 28 11.35 40.48 -17.27
N LYS A 29 12.05 40.69 -16.15
CA LYS A 29 11.50 40.96 -14.82
C LYS A 29 10.34 41.95 -14.94
N ALA A 30 9.14 41.52 -14.56
CA ALA A 30 8.07 42.43 -14.22
C ALA A 30 8.46 43.19 -12.94
N ALA A 31 8.27 44.50 -12.97
CA ALA A 31 8.63 45.43 -11.91
C ALA A 31 7.93 45.08 -10.59
N GLU A 32 8.73 44.95 -9.53
CA GLU A 32 8.25 44.96 -8.16
C GLU A 32 7.64 46.33 -7.87
N CYS A 33 6.36 46.34 -7.53
CA CYS A 33 5.68 47.49 -6.97
C CYS A 33 6.03 47.53 -5.47
N GLU A 34 6.91 48.46 -5.08
CA GLU A 34 7.18 48.76 -3.67
C GLU A 34 5.90 49.26 -2.98
N CYS A 35 5.21 48.38 -2.26
CA CYS A 35 4.32 48.77 -1.19
C CYS A 35 4.19 47.64 -0.16
N GLY A 36 4.77 47.85 1.03
CA GLY A 36 4.44 47.08 2.24
C GLY A 36 5.33 45.88 2.57
N ARG A 37 6.65 46.01 2.49
CA ARG A 37 7.59 45.07 3.13
C ARG A 37 7.62 45.38 4.63
N LEU A 38 6.85 44.66 5.44
CA LEU A 38 7.08 44.61 6.89
C LEU A 38 8.38 43.84 7.11
N ILE A 39 9.47 44.60 7.25
CA ILE A 39 10.80 44.06 7.48
C ILE A 39 10.81 43.46 8.91
N PHE A 40 10.79 42.14 9.02
CA PHE A 40 11.10 41.41 10.26
C PHE A 40 12.62 41.43 10.52
N THR A 41 13.22 42.61 10.65
CA THR A 41 14.57 42.77 11.18
C THR A 41 14.52 42.62 12.69
N SER A 42 15.09 41.52 13.21
CA SER A 42 15.52 41.33 14.62
C SER A 42 14.57 41.90 15.70
N PHE A 43 13.26 41.78 15.50
CA PHE A 43 12.27 42.10 16.53
C PHE A 43 11.96 40.82 17.29
N GLN A 44 12.22 40.87 18.59
CA GLN A 44 11.59 39.97 19.55
C GLN A 44 10.08 40.24 19.43
N LEU A 45 9.30 39.23 19.04
CA LEU A 45 7.86 39.39 18.93
C LEU A 45 7.32 39.79 20.32
N PRO A 46 6.48 40.83 20.43
CA PRO A 46 5.89 41.23 21.71
C PRO A 46 5.02 40.10 22.26
N GLY A 47 4.98 39.95 23.60
CA GLY A 47 4.18 38.93 24.27
C GLY A 47 2.65 39.16 24.23
N ALA A 48 2.21 40.29 23.67
CA ALA A 48 0.82 40.57 23.34
C ALA A 48 0.76 40.92 21.84
N ALA A 49 -0.32 40.52 21.16
CA ALA A 49 -0.52 40.84 19.76
C ALA A 49 -0.52 42.37 19.55
N PRO A 50 0.09 42.90 18.48
CA PRO A 50 -0.02 44.32 18.13
C PRO A 50 -1.48 44.81 18.11
N ASP A 51 -1.71 46.09 18.40
CA ASP A 51 -3.05 46.68 18.38
C ASP A 51 -3.77 46.39 17.05
N GLY A 52 -5.00 45.87 17.14
CA GLY A 52 -5.78 45.46 15.96
C GLY A 52 -5.35 44.11 15.37
N SER A 53 -4.69 43.24 16.13
CA SER A 53 -4.32 41.89 15.70
C SER A 53 -4.56 40.83 16.78
N ILE A 54 -4.59 39.56 16.36
CA ILE A 54 -4.73 38.39 17.24
C ILE A 54 -3.69 37.35 16.81
N TRP A 55 -2.95 36.80 17.79
CA TRP A 55 -2.12 35.62 17.58
C TRP A 55 -3.00 34.39 17.41
N LEU A 56 -2.67 33.53 16.46
CA LEU A 56 -3.48 32.35 16.20
C LEU A 56 -3.42 31.32 17.33
N ASP A 57 -2.38 31.35 18.17
CA ASP A 57 -2.23 30.50 19.34
C ASP A 57 -3.11 30.90 20.53
N GLU A 58 -3.80 32.04 20.44
CA GLU A 58 -4.87 32.46 21.36
C GLU A 58 -6.24 31.84 21.00
N LEU A 59 -6.35 31.19 19.83
CA LEU A 59 -7.57 30.51 19.40
C LEU A 59 -7.69 29.10 20.02
N ASP A 60 -8.84 28.46 19.81
CA ASP A 60 -9.04 27.06 20.18
C ASP A 60 -8.20 26.12 19.29
N ILE A 61 -6.98 25.83 19.71
CA ILE A 61 -6.03 24.96 18.99
C ILE A 61 -6.50 23.51 18.92
N THR A 62 -7.48 23.10 19.72
CA THR A 62 -8.07 21.75 19.58
C THR A 62 -8.79 21.55 18.24
N LYS A 63 -9.03 22.63 17.50
CA LYS A 63 -9.57 22.62 16.14
C LYS A 63 -8.54 22.34 15.04
N MET A 64 -7.26 22.34 15.39
CA MET A 64 -6.21 21.91 14.48
C MET A 64 -6.02 20.39 14.58
N SER A 65 -6.24 19.71 13.45
CA SER A 65 -5.84 18.31 13.29
C SER A 65 -4.31 18.21 13.17
N SER A 66 -3.75 17.07 13.55
CA SER A 66 -2.32 16.79 13.39
C SER A 66 -2.11 15.28 13.20
N GLY A 67 -1.21 14.93 12.25
CA GLY A 67 -0.95 13.54 11.89
C GLY A 67 -0.27 12.73 13.00
N TRP A 68 0.45 13.42 13.89
CA TRP A 68 1.12 12.81 15.04
C TRP A 68 1.11 13.77 16.24
N GLN A 69 0.65 13.26 17.39
CA GLN A 69 0.30 14.05 18.58
C GLN A 69 -0.71 15.17 18.28
N ARG A 70 -0.99 16.02 19.27
CA ARG A 70 -1.89 17.17 19.10
C ARG A 70 -1.09 18.42 18.81
N ALA A 71 -1.64 19.33 18.01
CA ALA A 71 -1.07 20.66 17.84
C ALA A 71 -1.03 21.41 19.19
N LEU A 72 -0.03 22.28 19.36
CA LEU A 72 0.20 23.02 20.60
C LEU A 72 0.32 24.53 20.33
N ALA A 73 -0.30 25.31 21.23
CA ALA A 73 -0.18 26.77 21.26
C ALA A 73 1.21 27.18 21.79
N GLY A 74 1.92 28.02 21.05
CA GLY A 74 3.20 28.62 21.43
C GLY A 74 4.34 27.61 21.64
N LYS A 75 4.18 26.36 21.18
CA LYS A 75 5.13 25.25 21.38
C LYS A 75 5.18 24.36 20.16
N SER A 76 6.34 23.72 19.94
CA SER A 76 6.48 22.65 18.95
C SER A 76 5.54 21.49 19.27
N VAL A 77 5.32 20.58 18.31
CA VAL A 77 4.42 19.43 18.52
C VAL A 77 4.92 18.44 19.60
N GLU A 78 6.23 18.44 19.94
CA GLU A 78 6.76 17.71 21.10
C GLU A 78 6.70 18.50 22.42
N GLY A 79 6.24 19.74 22.39
CA GLY A 79 6.10 20.61 23.55
C GLY A 79 7.34 21.44 23.90
N ASN A 80 8.30 21.53 22.98
CA ASN A 80 9.47 22.41 23.07
C ASN A 80 9.12 23.84 22.62
N ALA A 81 10.10 24.75 22.65
CA ALA A 81 9.92 26.10 22.11
C ALA A 81 9.88 26.05 20.58
N LEU A 82 8.97 26.81 19.96
CA LEU A 82 8.92 26.94 18.49
C LEU A 82 10.22 27.56 17.98
N THR A 83 10.97 26.79 17.20
CA THR A 83 12.28 27.21 16.71
C THR A 83 12.42 26.96 15.23
N LEU A 84 12.65 28.03 14.46
CA LEU A 84 12.87 27.96 13.01
C LEU A 84 14.16 28.71 12.65
N GLY A 85 15.11 28.02 12.02
CA GLY A 85 16.37 28.62 11.55
C GLY A 85 17.22 29.19 12.71
N GLY A 86 17.17 28.54 13.87
CA GLY A 86 17.85 28.95 15.10
C GLY A 86 17.19 30.12 15.83
N LYS A 87 16.01 30.58 15.38
CA LYS A 87 15.27 31.67 16.02
C LYS A 87 14.07 31.13 16.78
N VAL A 88 13.93 31.56 18.04
CA VAL A 88 12.78 31.22 18.90
C VAL A 88 11.61 32.16 18.60
N TYR A 89 10.42 31.59 18.46
CA TYR A 89 9.17 32.31 18.26
C TYR A 89 8.25 32.10 19.49
N PRO A 90 7.98 33.15 20.28
CA PRO A 90 7.14 33.03 21.47
C PRO A 90 5.66 32.71 21.18
N HIS A 91 5.22 33.00 19.95
CA HIS A 91 3.85 32.82 19.52
C HIS A 91 3.81 31.99 18.23
N GLY A 92 2.74 31.22 18.04
CA GLY A 92 2.52 30.38 16.88
C GLY A 92 1.94 29.02 17.21
N ILE A 93 1.76 28.18 16.20
CA ILE A 93 1.21 26.83 16.38
C ILE A 93 2.22 25.80 15.89
N GLY A 94 2.64 24.90 16.77
CA GLY A 94 3.42 23.71 16.40
C GLY A 94 2.50 22.54 16.13
N THR A 95 2.76 21.83 15.05
CA THR A 95 1.93 20.71 14.55
C THR A 95 2.81 19.66 13.88
N HIS A 96 2.18 18.58 13.42
CA HIS A 96 2.78 17.55 12.59
C HIS A 96 1.98 17.33 11.31
N ALA A 97 2.63 17.12 10.17
CA ALA A 97 1.95 16.79 8.91
C ALA A 97 1.26 15.40 8.98
N THR A 98 0.20 15.11 8.23
CA THR A 98 -0.67 16.11 7.63
C THR A 98 -1.52 16.80 8.72
N SER A 99 -1.69 18.12 8.61
CA SER A 99 -2.49 18.89 9.56
C SER A 99 -3.29 19.97 8.88
N GLN A 100 -4.38 20.39 9.52
CA GLN A 100 -5.19 21.51 9.08
C GLN A 100 -6.03 22.13 10.19
N MET A 101 -6.32 23.42 10.03
CA MET A 101 -7.19 24.21 10.90
C MET A 101 -7.97 25.22 10.06
N ALA A 102 -9.29 25.31 10.27
CA ALA A 102 -10.13 26.31 9.62
C ALA A 102 -10.42 27.46 10.59
N ILE A 103 -10.41 28.69 10.08
CA ILE A 103 -10.62 29.91 10.85
C ILE A 103 -11.61 30.79 10.11
N ASP A 104 -12.75 31.09 10.73
CA ASP A 104 -13.63 32.15 10.28
C ASP A 104 -12.97 33.49 10.64
N VAL A 105 -12.52 34.23 9.63
CA VAL A 105 -11.60 35.36 9.82
C VAL A 105 -12.31 36.66 10.22
N ASN A 106 -13.63 36.71 10.08
CA ASN A 106 -14.52 37.76 10.60
C ASN A 106 -14.01 39.20 10.40
N GLY A 107 -13.59 39.52 9.17
CA GLY A 107 -13.16 40.87 8.79
C GLY A 107 -11.66 41.15 8.94
N ALA A 108 -10.83 40.12 9.14
CA ALA A 108 -9.38 40.27 9.08
C ALA A 108 -8.94 40.80 7.70
N ALA A 109 -7.95 41.68 7.67
CA ALA A 109 -7.37 42.21 6.44
C ALA A 109 -6.22 41.34 5.93
N ARG A 110 -5.47 40.70 6.82
CA ARG A 110 -4.26 39.95 6.43
C ARG A 110 -3.88 38.90 7.46
N PHE A 111 -3.32 37.81 6.96
CA PHE A 111 -2.63 36.78 7.73
C PHE A 111 -1.12 36.85 7.45
N ASN A 112 -0.28 36.76 8.50
CA ASN A 112 1.17 36.61 8.35
C ASN A 112 1.70 35.50 9.27
N ALA A 113 2.73 34.80 8.82
CA ALA A 113 3.49 33.83 9.61
C ALA A 113 4.91 33.64 9.04
N MET A 114 5.79 33.06 9.83
CA MET A 114 6.98 32.34 9.35
C MET A 114 6.69 30.85 9.43
N VAL A 115 7.02 30.10 8.38
CA VAL A 115 6.74 28.67 8.31
C VAL A 115 7.99 27.86 8.01
N GLY A 116 8.08 26.66 8.57
CA GLY A 116 9.19 25.74 8.38
C GLY A 116 9.06 24.50 9.27
N LEU A 117 10.02 23.57 9.13
CA LEU A 117 10.16 22.48 10.08
C LEU A 117 10.85 22.97 11.35
N ASP A 118 10.36 22.53 12.51
CA ASP A 118 10.95 22.87 13.80
C ASP A 118 12.38 22.32 13.89
N ASP A 119 13.31 23.17 14.37
CA ASP A 119 14.73 22.85 14.54
C ASP A 119 14.97 21.62 15.44
N GLU A 120 13.98 21.18 16.24
CA GLU A 120 14.04 19.97 17.07
C GLU A 120 14.28 18.69 16.26
N LYS A 121 13.93 18.69 14.96
CA LYS A 121 14.15 17.55 14.06
C LYS A 121 15.54 17.51 13.42
N LYS A 122 16.42 18.47 13.72
CA LYS A 122 17.85 18.47 13.34
C LYS A 122 18.09 18.16 11.85
N GLY A 123 17.22 18.63 10.96
CA GLY A 123 17.37 18.42 9.52
C GLY A 123 16.50 17.29 8.92
N ALA A 124 15.71 16.58 9.73
CA ALA A 124 14.79 15.54 9.25
C ALA A 124 13.37 16.09 9.01
N GLY A 125 12.60 15.37 8.19
CA GLY A 125 11.23 15.69 7.79
C GLY A 125 11.16 16.57 6.54
N SER A 126 10.00 16.57 5.89
CA SER A 126 9.72 17.42 4.75
C SER A 126 8.23 17.81 4.66
N VAL A 127 7.95 19.11 4.47
CA VAL A 127 6.57 19.60 4.50
C VAL A 127 6.28 20.64 3.43
N VAL A 128 5.00 20.78 3.09
CA VAL A 128 4.48 21.90 2.29
C VAL A 128 3.42 22.64 3.10
N PHE A 129 3.58 23.95 3.22
CA PHE A 129 2.62 24.83 3.87
C PHE A 129 1.66 25.42 2.85
N GLU A 130 0.37 25.35 3.14
CA GLU A 130 -0.70 25.83 2.29
C GLU A 130 -1.65 26.73 3.08
N VAL A 131 -2.12 27.79 2.45
CA VAL A 131 -3.21 28.62 2.96
C VAL A 131 -4.31 28.68 1.92
N TYR A 132 -5.53 28.31 2.29
CA TYR A 132 -6.72 28.45 1.45
C TYR A 132 -7.62 29.56 1.97
N THR A 133 -8.24 30.33 1.09
CA THR A 133 -9.24 31.35 1.39
C THR A 133 -10.53 31.06 0.63
N ASP A 134 -11.64 30.92 1.35
CA ASP A 134 -12.96 30.57 0.80
C ASP A 134 -12.92 29.41 -0.22
N GLY A 135 -12.09 28.40 0.08
CA GLY A 135 -11.90 27.20 -0.75
C GLY A 135 -10.88 27.32 -1.89
N LYS A 136 -10.19 28.46 -2.04
CA LYS A 136 -9.16 28.68 -3.08
C LYS A 136 -7.77 28.74 -2.47
N LEU A 137 -6.78 28.14 -3.13
CA LEU A 137 -5.39 28.22 -2.70
C LEU A 137 -4.88 29.66 -2.84
N ALA A 138 -4.46 30.25 -1.73
CA ALA A 138 -3.96 31.62 -1.64
C ALA A 138 -2.44 31.68 -1.44
N PHE A 139 -1.85 30.65 -0.81
CA PHE A 139 -0.41 30.50 -0.65
C PHE A 139 -0.03 29.01 -0.64
N GLN A 140 1.12 28.70 -1.21
CA GLN A 140 1.78 27.40 -1.10
C GLN A 140 3.29 27.62 -1.08
N SER A 141 3.99 27.00 -0.14
CA SER A 141 5.46 26.98 -0.15
C SER A 141 5.99 25.99 -1.19
N SER A 142 7.24 26.15 -1.62
CA SER A 142 7.98 24.98 -2.14
C SER A 142 8.14 23.94 -1.00
N PRO A 143 8.38 22.65 -1.32
CA PRO A 143 8.75 21.67 -0.30
C PRO A 143 9.90 22.20 0.55
N LEU A 144 9.71 22.18 1.87
CA LEU A 144 10.71 22.57 2.86
C LEU A 144 11.20 21.29 3.53
N SER A 145 12.52 21.14 3.63
CA SER A 145 13.17 20.07 4.39
C SER A 145 13.75 20.63 5.68
N GLY A 146 14.01 19.75 6.65
CA GLY A 146 14.66 20.18 7.88
C GLY A 146 16.00 20.91 7.60
N GLY A 147 16.18 22.08 8.23
CA GLY A 147 17.36 22.92 8.06
C GLY A 147 17.29 23.92 6.90
N ASP A 148 16.21 23.92 6.11
CA ASP A 148 15.93 24.98 5.15
C ASP A 148 15.62 26.32 5.85
N GLU A 149 15.88 27.42 5.15
CA GLU A 149 15.54 28.76 5.64
C GLU A 149 14.01 28.91 5.77
N PRO A 150 13.51 29.46 6.90
CA PRO A 150 12.07 29.63 7.11
C PRO A 150 11.45 30.57 6.08
N VAL A 151 10.24 30.24 5.62
CA VAL A 151 9.53 30.99 4.58
C VAL A 151 8.54 31.96 5.21
N SER A 152 8.51 33.21 4.72
CA SER A 152 7.50 34.17 5.13
C SER A 152 6.20 33.96 4.35
N VAL A 153 5.10 33.88 5.08
CA VAL A 153 3.74 33.80 4.55
C VAL A 153 3.05 35.14 4.79
N SER A 154 2.42 35.70 3.74
CA SER A 154 1.58 36.89 3.83
C SER A 154 0.40 36.74 2.88
N VAL A 155 -0.82 36.67 3.41
CA VAL A 155 -2.05 36.42 2.63
C VAL A 155 -3.06 37.54 2.88
N ASP A 156 -3.52 38.19 1.81
CA ASP A 156 -4.61 39.17 1.87
C ASP A 156 -5.94 38.46 2.18
N LEU A 157 -6.64 38.93 3.21
CA LEU A 157 -7.91 38.40 3.68
C LEU A 157 -9.07 39.37 3.44
N THR A 158 -8.86 40.46 2.70
CA THR A 158 -9.91 41.45 2.42
C THR A 158 -11.11 40.80 1.73
N GLY A 159 -12.25 40.76 2.44
CA GLY A 159 -13.49 40.15 1.95
C GLY A 159 -13.56 38.62 2.07
N VAL A 160 -12.52 37.98 2.60
CA VAL A 160 -12.50 36.53 2.87
C VAL A 160 -13.36 36.22 4.09
N LYS A 161 -14.14 35.13 4.03
CA LYS A 161 -14.94 34.67 5.16
C LYS A 161 -14.18 33.64 6.00
N ARG A 162 -13.54 32.69 5.33
CA ARG A 162 -12.84 31.57 5.97
C ARG A 162 -11.46 31.37 5.37
N MET A 163 -10.49 31.16 6.25
CA MET A 163 -9.14 30.72 5.92
C MET A 163 -8.91 29.30 6.42
N ILE A 164 -8.12 28.50 5.71
CA ILE A 164 -7.65 27.18 6.16
C ILE A 164 -6.13 27.20 6.11
N LEU A 165 -5.50 26.88 7.24
CA LEU A 165 -4.08 26.57 7.33
C LEU A 165 -3.91 25.08 7.15
N ARG A 166 -2.97 24.65 6.29
CA ARG A 166 -2.72 23.24 6.03
C ARG A 166 -1.23 22.95 5.88
N VAL A 167 -0.79 21.81 6.42
CA VAL A 167 0.54 21.25 6.21
C VAL A 167 0.39 19.86 5.61
N SER A 168 1.03 19.61 4.48
CA SER A 168 1.15 18.27 3.88
C SER A 168 2.57 17.72 4.00
N ASP A 169 2.71 16.42 3.81
CA ASP A 169 3.92 15.58 3.95
C ASP A 169 4.86 15.65 2.74
N ALA A 170 4.80 16.75 1.97
CA ALA A 170 5.50 16.97 0.70
C ALA A 170 5.58 15.76 -0.28
N GLU A 171 4.62 14.84 -0.20
CA GLU A 171 4.55 13.60 -0.98
C GLU A 171 5.65 12.54 -0.68
N ASP A 172 6.40 12.65 0.42
CA ASP A 172 7.39 11.64 0.83
C ASP A 172 7.05 10.85 2.12
N GLY A 173 5.93 11.21 2.77
CA GLY A 173 5.40 10.56 3.98
C GLY A 173 5.72 11.39 5.22
N ASP A 174 4.96 11.21 6.31
CA ASP A 174 4.95 12.17 7.42
C ASP A 174 6.07 11.99 8.47
N ASP A 175 7.11 11.21 8.21
CA ASP A 175 8.13 10.92 9.23
C ASP A 175 8.95 12.17 9.59
N SER A 176 8.89 12.56 10.87
CA SER A 176 9.61 13.73 11.42
C SER A 176 9.13 15.09 10.90
N ASP A 177 7.89 15.17 10.40
CA ASP A 177 7.28 16.38 9.83
C ASP A 177 6.75 17.37 10.89
N HIS A 178 7.61 17.77 11.80
CA HIS A 178 7.28 18.70 12.88
C HIS A 178 7.29 20.11 12.28
N ALA A 179 6.11 20.70 12.11
CA ALA A 179 5.89 21.90 11.34
C ALA A 179 5.38 23.04 12.23
N ASP A 180 5.92 24.24 12.01
CA ASP A 180 5.55 25.42 12.78
C ASP A 180 4.91 26.50 11.92
N TRP A 181 3.77 27.01 12.38
CA TRP A 181 3.23 28.30 12.00
C TRP A 181 3.73 29.35 13.01
N ALA A 182 4.99 29.75 12.88
CA ALA A 182 5.67 30.60 13.84
C ALA A 182 5.30 32.09 13.65
N GLY A 183 4.98 32.79 14.74
CA GLY A 183 4.52 34.18 14.72
C GLY A 183 3.23 34.37 13.91
N ALA A 184 2.36 33.36 13.90
CA ALA A 184 1.17 33.34 13.07
C ALA A 184 0.09 34.30 13.62
N VAL A 185 -0.26 35.33 12.84
CA VAL A 185 -1.07 36.48 13.29
C VAL A 185 -2.09 36.94 12.25
N LEU A 186 -3.28 37.30 12.72
CA LEU A 186 -4.31 37.99 11.93
C LEU A 186 -4.33 39.47 12.27
N THR A 187 -4.29 40.34 11.25
CA THR A 187 -4.40 41.80 11.43
C THR A 187 -5.71 42.32 10.84
N TYR A 188 -6.36 43.24 11.54
CA TYR A 188 -7.66 43.81 11.20
C TYR A 188 -7.56 45.28 10.77
N PRO A 189 -8.46 45.77 9.89
CA PRO A 189 -8.57 47.19 9.59
C PRO A 189 -8.91 48.01 10.85
N ALA A 190 -8.50 49.28 10.87
CA ALA A 190 -8.86 50.19 11.95
C ALA A 190 -10.39 50.29 12.11
N GLY A 191 -10.86 50.16 13.36
CA GLY A 191 -12.29 50.21 13.70
C GLY A 191 -13.03 48.87 13.58
N VAL A 192 -12.37 47.80 13.13
CA VAL A 192 -12.90 46.43 13.18
C VAL A 192 -12.40 45.75 14.46
N VAL A 193 -13.32 45.20 15.26
CA VAL A 193 -12.96 44.46 16.47
C VAL A 193 -12.54 43.04 16.07
N PRO A 194 -11.31 42.59 16.40
CA PRO A 194 -10.88 41.22 16.13
C PRO A 194 -11.77 40.20 16.83
N ALA A 195 -12.37 39.29 16.06
CA ALA A 195 -13.19 38.18 16.59
C ALA A 195 -13.11 36.92 15.70
N PRO A 196 -11.92 36.43 15.34
CA PRO A 196 -11.79 35.20 14.56
C PRO A 196 -12.24 34.00 15.39
N VAL A 197 -12.74 32.96 14.72
CA VAL A 197 -13.18 31.73 15.37
C VAL A 197 -12.52 30.53 14.70
N ALA A 198 -11.80 29.74 15.49
CA ALA A 198 -11.32 28.43 15.05
C ALA A 198 -12.50 27.45 14.95
N VAL A 199 -12.60 26.75 13.83
CA VAL A 199 -13.65 25.77 13.55
C VAL A 199 -13.05 24.50 12.98
N ASP A 200 -13.80 23.40 13.05
CA ASP A 200 -13.36 22.14 12.47
C ASP A 200 -13.17 22.30 10.95
N ALA A 201 -11.98 21.96 10.46
CA ALA A 201 -11.71 21.95 9.03
C ALA A 201 -12.41 20.75 8.36
N PRO A 202 -12.97 20.90 7.13
CA PRO A 202 -13.46 19.76 6.36
C PRO A 202 -12.32 18.75 6.19
N PRO A 203 -12.56 17.42 6.19
CA PRO A 203 -11.51 16.42 6.06
C PRO A 203 -10.55 16.75 4.92
N ILE A 204 -9.26 16.41 5.08
CA ILE A 204 -8.24 16.59 4.05
C ILE A 204 -8.62 15.75 2.81
N SER A 205 -9.47 16.30 1.95
CA SER A 205 -9.51 15.95 0.54
C SER A 205 -8.48 16.86 -0.09
N ASN A 206 -7.31 16.34 -0.46
CA ASN A 206 -6.42 17.02 -1.40
C ASN A 206 -7.30 17.64 -2.50
N PRO A 207 -7.40 18.97 -2.65
CA PRO A 207 -7.97 19.50 -3.87
C PRO A 207 -7.02 19.04 -4.96
N ALA A 208 -7.45 18.02 -5.70
CA ALA A 208 -6.72 17.56 -6.85
C ALA A 208 -6.44 18.79 -7.72
N PRO A 209 -5.25 18.92 -8.33
CA PRO A 209 -5.13 19.76 -9.50
C PRO A 209 -6.30 19.37 -10.42
N ILE A 210 -6.94 20.35 -11.07
CA ILE A 210 -8.00 20.10 -12.05
C ILE A 210 -7.34 19.39 -13.24
N PHE A 211 -7.04 18.11 -13.06
CA PHE A 211 -6.90 17.14 -14.11
C PHE A 211 -8.32 16.74 -14.46
N ASP A 212 -8.58 16.67 -15.76
CA ASP A 212 -9.79 16.08 -16.29
C ASP A 212 -10.04 14.72 -15.60
N GLU A 213 -10.95 14.69 -14.63
CA GLU A 213 -11.36 13.47 -13.92
C GLU A 213 -12.26 12.60 -14.79
N THR A 214 -12.43 12.93 -16.08
CA THR A 214 -13.00 11.97 -17.03
C THR A 214 -12.19 10.69 -16.88
N PRO A 215 -12.78 9.60 -16.36
CA PRO A 215 -12.03 8.37 -16.15
C PRO A 215 -11.44 8.00 -17.49
N MET A 216 -10.11 7.86 -17.54
CA MET A 216 -9.44 7.39 -18.75
C MET A 216 -10.19 6.14 -19.19
N VAL A 217 -10.68 6.14 -20.43
CA VAL A 217 -11.22 4.93 -21.04
C VAL A 217 -10.05 3.96 -21.11
N ILE A 218 -9.92 3.10 -20.10
CA ILE A 218 -8.97 1.99 -20.13
C ILE A 218 -9.30 1.24 -21.41
N ALA A 219 -8.33 1.08 -22.31
CA ALA A 219 -8.55 0.54 -23.65
C ALA A 219 -9.23 -0.86 -23.66
N SER A 220 -9.31 -1.54 -22.50
CA SER A 220 -10.01 -2.82 -22.31
C SER A 220 -11.48 -2.70 -21.87
N ALA A 221 -11.90 -1.60 -21.25
CA ALA A 221 -13.21 -1.46 -20.61
C ALA A 221 -14.35 -1.14 -21.60
N SER A 222 -14.06 -0.77 -22.84
CA SER A 222 -15.07 -0.24 -23.76
C SER A 222 -15.81 -1.29 -24.60
N ARG A 223 -15.50 -2.59 -24.48
CA ARG A 223 -16.28 -3.64 -25.19
C ARG A 223 -16.38 -4.95 -24.39
N PRO A 224 -17.60 -5.43 -24.07
CA PRO A 224 -17.81 -6.82 -23.68
C PRO A 224 -17.13 -7.72 -24.71
N THR A 225 -16.30 -8.66 -24.25
CA THR A 225 -15.67 -9.62 -25.17
C THR A 225 -16.75 -10.51 -25.76
N VAL A 226 -17.13 -10.22 -27.00
CA VAL A 226 -18.19 -10.95 -27.72
C VAL A 226 -17.70 -12.36 -28.07
N THR A 227 -16.46 -12.47 -28.55
CA THR A 227 -15.83 -13.75 -28.88
C THR A 227 -15.15 -14.37 -27.65
N PRO A 228 -15.17 -15.70 -27.50
CA PRO A 228 -14.46 -16.37 -26.41
C PRO A 228 -12.97 -16.02 -26.39
N ARG A 229 -12.41 -15.85 -25.19
CA ARG A 229 -10.96 -15.67 -24.92
C ARG A 229 -10.58 -16.44 -23.66
N ILE A 230 -9.43 -17.11 -23.69
CA ILE A 230 -8.85 -17.79 -22.52
C ILE A 230 -7.79 -16.86 -21.91
N ASN A 231 -8.10 -16.31 -20.73
CA ASN A 231 -7.29 -15.35 -20.00
C ASN A 231 -6.43 -16.04 -18.92
N GLY A 232 -5.79 -15.24 -18.07
CA GLY A 232 -5.07 -15.74 -16.89
C GLY A 232 -3.77 -16.48 -17.21
N PRO A 233 -3.24 -17.25 -16.24
CA PRO A 233 -1.92 -17.83 -16.31
C PRO A 233 -1.80 -18.93 -17.36
N MET A 234 -0.60 -19.00 -17.95
CA MET A 234 -0.23 -19.98 -18.98
C MET A 234 0.47 -21.21 -18.39
N VAL A 235 0.73 -21.17 -17.09
CA VAL A 235 1.34 -22.23 -16.29
C VAL A 235 0.69 -22.26 -14.91
N THR A 236 0.46 -23.46 -14.40
CA THR A 236 0.06 -23.71 -13.02
C THR A 236 0.81 -24.94 -12.52
N GLY A 237 0.77 -25.21 -11.22
CA GLY A 237 1.40 -26.40 -10.67
C GLY A 237 0.82 -26.81 -9.33
N ALA A 238 1.19 -28.02 -8.93
CA ALA A 238 0.86 -28.59 -7.64
C ALA A 238 1.82 -29.75 -7.34
N THR A 239 1.88 -30.16 -6.09
CA THR A 239 2.59 -31.35 -5.65
C THR A 239 1.79 -32.59 -6.06
N PRO A 240 2.45 -33.65 -6.57
CA PRO A 240 1.77 -34.91 -6.83
C PRO A 240 1.03 -35.45 -5.61
N TRP A 241 -0.09 -36.14 -5.85
CA TRP A 241 -0.96 -36.79 -4.86
C TRP A 241 -1.74 -35.86 -3.94
N ARG A 242 -1.53 -34.54 -4.03
CA ARG A 242 -2.32 -33.54 -3.32
C ARG A 242 -3.50 -33.06 -4.17
N PRO A 243 -4.57 -32.56 -3.54
CA PRO A 243 -5.71 -32.01 -4.25
C PRO A 243 -5.32 -30.88 -5.21
N PHE A 244 -5.78 -30.98 -6.45
CA PHE A 244 -5.60 -29.99 -7.50
C PHE A 244 -6.93 -29.29 -7.79
N LEU A 245 -6.89 -27.98 -7.96
CA LEU A 245 -8.02 -27.15 -8.38
C LEU A 245 -7.51 -25.99 -9.23
N PHE A 246 -8.10 -25.80 -10.41
CA PHE A 246 -7.80 -24.69 -11.31
C PHE A 246 -9.04 -24.34 -12.15
N LEU A 247 -9.53 -23.12 -12.02
CA LEU A 247 -10.55 -22.57 -12.92
C LEU A 247 -9.88 -22.03 -14.19
N ILE A 248 -10.34 -22.43 -15.37
CA ILE A 248 -9.88 -21.86 -16.65
C ILE A 248 -10.50 -20.46 -16.81
N PRO A 249 -9.72 -19.35 -16.67
CA PRO A 249 -10.28 -18.02 -16.76
C PRO A 249 -10.65 -17.72 -18.21
N ALA A 250 -11.92 -17.48 -18.50
CA ALA A 250 -12.36 -17.23 -19.87
C ALA A 250 -13.53 -16.26 -19.92
N THR A 251 -13.48 -15.34 -20.88
CA THR A 251 -14.56 -14.39 -21.19
C THR A 251 -15.16 -14.71 -22.55
N GLY A 252 -16.40 -14.28 -22.80
CA GLY A 252 -17.12 -14.51 -24.05
C GLY A 252 -18.63 -14.37 -23.86
N GLN A 253 -19.39 -14.16 -24.95
CA GLN A 253 -20.85 -14.07 -24.87
C GLN A 253 -21.52 -15.44 -24.69
N GLY A 254 -22.48 -15.50 -23.75
CA GLY A 254 -23.34 -16.67 -23.51
C GLY A 254 -22.70 -17.72 -22.59
N PRO A 255 -23.39 -18.83 -22.33
CA PRO A 255 -22.77 -19.93 -21.60
C PRO A 255 -21.58 -20.46 -22.41
N LEU A 256 -20.44 -20.56 -21.75
CA LEU A 256 -19.23 -21.11 -22.34
C LEU A 256 -19.17 -22.62 -22.07
N THR A 257 -18.58 -23.36 -23.00
CA THR A 257 -18.28 -24.78 -22.82
C THR A 257 -16.78 -25.03 -22.96
N TYR A 258 -16.27 -25.91 -22.11
CA TYR A 258 -14.85 -26.14 -21.90
C TYR A 258 -14.48 -27.56 -22.29
N SER A 259 -13.33 -27.71 -22.94
CA SER A 259 -12.73 -29.02 -23.22
C SER A 259 -11.21 -28.92 -23.15
N ALA A 260 -10.57 -30.03 -22.79
CA ALA A 260 -9.12 -30.13 -22.69
C ALA A 260 -8.63 -31.41 -23.36
N LYS A 261 -7.48 -31.32 -24.04
CA LYS A 261 -6.71 -32.49 -24.51
C LYS A 261 -5.41 -32.60 -23.72
N ASN A 262 -4.93 -33.83 -23.56
CA ASN A 262 -3.69 -34.17 -22.84
C ASN A 262 -3.73 -33.75 -21.36
N LEU A 263 -4.91 -33.85 -20.73
CA LEU A 263 -5.04 -33.61 -19.31
C LEU A 263 -4.26 -34.71 -18.54
N PRO A 264 -3.42 -34.36 -17.53
CA PRO A 264 -2.70 -35.34 -16.73
C PRO A 264 -3.60 -36.38 -16.08
N ALA A 265 -3.10 -37.60 -15.92
CA ALA A 265 -3.81 -38.66 -15.22
C ALA A 265 -4.19 -38.23 -13.79
N GLY A 266 -5.44 -38.54 -13.41
CA GLY A 266 -6.03 -38.18 -12.13
C GLY A 266 -6.72 -36.81 -12.09
N LEU A 267 -6.56 -35.97 -13.13
CA LEU A 267 -7.33 -34.73 -13.29
C LEU A 267 -8.56 -34.94 -14.17
N LYS A 268 -9.60 -34.16 -13.91
CA LYS A 268 -10.85 -34.08 -14.68
C LYS A 268 -11.20 -32.62 -14.92
N LEU A 269 -11.82 -32.34 -16.06
CA LEU A 269 -12.39 -31.03 -16.39
C LEU A 269 -13.92 -31.14 -16.37
N ASP A 270 -14.57 -30.25 -15.63
CA ASP A 270 -15.99 -29.99 -15.81
C ASP A 270 -16.18 -29.07 -17.04
N GLY A 271 -16.83 -29.62 -18.07
CA GLY A 271 -17.05 -28.92 -19.34
C GLY A 271 -18.04 -27.76 -19.28
N ALA A 272 -18.85 -27.64 -18.23
CA ALA A 272 -19.80 -26.55 -18.05
C ALA A 272 -19.20 -25.39 -17.26
N THR A 273 -18.41 -25.69 -16.23
CA THR A 273 -17.85 -24.67 -15.32
C THR A 273 -16.42 -24.26 -15.68
N GLY A 274 -15.68 -25.09 -16.43
CA GLY A 274 -14.27 -24.83 -16.73
C GLY A 274 -13.32 -25.17 -15.58
N ILE A 275 -13.80 -25.85 -14.54
CA ILE A 275 -13.01 -26.25 -13.37
C ILE A 275 -12.26 -27.55 -13.67
N ILE A 276 -10.93 -27.49 -13.56
CA ILE A 276 -10.06 -28.67 -13.54
C ILE A 276 -9.82 -29.05 -12.07
N SER A 277 -10.14 -30.29 -11.70
CA SER A 277 -9.94 -30.80 -10.35
C SER A 277 -9.45 -32.25 -10.33
N GLY A 278 -8.94 -32.72 -9.19
CA GLY A 278 -8.48 -34.10 -8.99
C GLY A 278 -7.15 -34.16 -8.25
N THR A 279 -6.29 -35.10 -8.63
CA THR A 279 -4.92 -35.22 -8.08
C THR A 279 -3.94 -35.55 -9.18
N LEU A 280 -2.77 -34.91 -9.19
CA LEU A 280 -1.69 -35.26 -10.11
C LEU A 280 -1.00 -36.55 -9.67
N GLN A 281 -0.98 -37.58 -10.51
CA GLN A 281 -0.44 -38.90 -10.13
C GLN A 281 1.08 -39.05 -10.35
N LYS A 282 1.73 -38.10 -11.01
CA LYS A 282 3.16 -38.21 -11.31
C LYS A 282 3.79 -36.83 -11.44
N ALA A 283 5.03 -36.70 -10.98
CA ALA A 283 5.84 -35.53 -11.23
C ALA A 283 6.17 -35.36 -12.73
N GLY A 284 6.31 -34.11 -13.18
CA GLY A 284 6.61 -33.75 -14.55
C GLY A 284 5.73 -32.59 -15.06
N THR A 285 6.02 -32.14 -16.27
CA THR A 285 5.27 -31.05 -16.91
C THR A 285 4.41 -31.61 -18.03
N SER A 286 3.13 -31.24 -18.04
CA SER A 286 2.19 -31.59 -19.12
C SER A 286 1.67 -30.35 -19.82
N THR A 287 1.69 -30.35 -21.15
CA THR A 287 1.09 -29.28 -21.96
C THR A 287 -0.34 -29.67 -22.33
N VAL A 288 -1.31 -29.04 -21.65
CA VAL A 288 -2.74 -29.26 -21.84
C VAL A 288 -3.27 -28.28 -22.89
N GLN A 289 -3.96 -28.78 -23.91
CA GLN A 289 -4.59 -27.93 -24.92
C GLN A 289 -6.03 -27.64 -24.50
N LEU A 290 -6.29 -26.39 -24.10
CA LEU A 290 -7.60 -25.91 -23.70
C LEU A 290 -8.38 -25.41 -24.92
N THR A 291 -9.67 -25.67 -24.94
CA THR A 291 -10.61 -25.15 -25.94
C THR A 291 -11.86 -24.65 -25.21
N VAL A 292 -12.20 -23.38 -25.42
CA VAL A 292 -13.42 -22.74 -24.89
C VAL A 292 -14.29 -22.32 -26.06
N LYS A 293 -15.54 -22.80 -26.10
CA LYS A 293 -16.53 -22.45 -27.12
C LYS A 293 -17.64 -21.61 -26.53
N GLY A 294 -18.09 -20.62 -27.28
CA GLY A 294 -19.27 -19.81 -26.96
C GLY A 294 -20.04 -19.51 -28.24
N ALA A 295 -21.15 -18.78 -28.13
CA ALA A 295 -22.06 -18.53 -29.26
C ALA A 295 -21.40 -17.82 -30.45
N LYS A 296 -20.29 -17.11 -30.21
CA LYS A 296 -19.60 -16.24 -31.18
C LYS A 296 -18.23 -16.76 -31.60
N GLY A 297 -17.86 -18.00 -31.26
CA GLY A 297 -16.64 -18.62 -31.75
C GLY A 297 -15.98 -19.61 -30.79
N THR A 298 -14.67 -19.77 -30.94
CA THR A 298 -13.87 -20.72 -30.16
C THR A 298 -12.50 -20.12 -29.88
N ALA A 299 -12.07 -20.16 -28.62
CA ALA A 299 -10.70 -19.87 -28.20
C ALA A 299 -9.95 -21.15 -27.92
N ARG A 300 -8.65 -21.15 -28.21
CA ARG A 300 -7.71 -22.24 -27.87
C ARG A 300 -6.45 -21.66 -27.26
N ARG A 301 -5.91 -22.32 -26.26
CA ARG A 301 -4.66 -21.93 -25.58
C ARG A 301 -4.01 -23.14 -24.94
N SER A 302 -2.69 -23.14 -24.84
CA SER A 302 -1.95 -24.16 -24.09
C SER A 302 -1.77 -23.72 -22.64
N LEU A 303 -1.96 -24.66 -21.71
CA LEU A 303 -1.66 -24.52 -20.28
C LEU A 303 -0.60 -25.55 -19.89
N ALA A 304 0.52 -25.10 -19.32
CA ALA A 304 1.47 -26.00 -18.70
C ALA A 304 1.01 -26.34 -17.27
N ILE A 305 0.84 -27.62 -16.95
CA ILE A 305 0.61 -28.11 -15.58
C ILE A 305 1.89 -28.78 -15.10
N VAL A 306 2.53 -28.18 -14.09
CA VAL A 306 3.78 -28.65 -13.50
C VAL A 306 3.49 -29.42 -12.22
N ALA A 307 3.70 -30.73 -12.26
CA ALA A 307 3.60 -31.59 -11.11
C ALA A 307 4.97 -31.71 -10.42
N GLY A 308 5.11 -31.16 -9.22
CA GLY A 308 6.35 -31.27 -8.44
C GLY A 308 6.23 -30.61 -7.07
N ALA A 309 7.12 -30.99 -6.16
CA ALA A 309 7.20 -30.36 -4.84
C ALA A 309 7.47 -28.85 -4.99
N TYR A 310 6.76 -28.05 -4.20
CA TYR A 310 6.87 -26.59 -4.17
C TYR A 310 6.65 -25.92 -5.54
N LYS A 311 5.90 -26.55 -6.45
CA LYS A 311 5.47 -25.96 -7.74
C LYS A 311 4.14 -25.22 -7.59
N LEU A 312 4.01 -24.46 -6.52
CA LEU A 312 2.86 -23.59 -6.24
C LEU A 312 3.12 -22.18 -6.76
N ALA A 313 2.08 -21.35 -6.83
CA ALA A 313 2.19 -19.93 -7.23
C ALA A 313 3.09 -19.72 -8.47
N MET A 314 2.95 -20.54 -9.51
CA MET A 314 3.80 -20.48 -10.71
C MET A 314 3.67 -19.15 -11.48
N THR A 315 2.63 -18.39 -11.18
CA THR A 315 2.46 -16.96 -11.47
C THR A 315 2.06 -16.25 -10.17
N PRO A 316 2.18 -14.91 -10.08
CA PRO A 316 1.75 -14.19 -8.87
C PRO A 316 0.29 -14.49 -8.53
N PRO A 317 -0.06 -14.77 -7.26
CA PRO A 317 -1.44 -14.97 -6.85
C PRO A 317 -2.30 -13.74 -7.13
N MET A 318 -3.51 -13.95 -7.63
CA MET A 318 -4.51 -12.89 -7.83
C MET A 318 -5.77 -13.25 -7.06
N GLY A 319 -6.38 -12.29 -6.38
CA GLY A 319 -7.51 -12.58 -5.50
C GLY A 319 -8.00 -11.37 -4.71
N TRP A 320 -8.53 -11.66 -3.52
CA TRP A 320 -9.06 -10.68 -2.58
C TRP A 320 -8.61 -11.02 -1.16
N ASN A 321 -8.46 -9.99 -0.31
CA ASN A 321 -8.16 -10.12 1.10
C ASN A 321 -9.13 -9.24 1.92
N SER A 322 -9.59 -9.74 3.07
CA SER A 322 -10.60 -9.08 3.90
C SER A 322 -10.12 -7.88 4.73
N TRP A 323 -8.82 -7.75 4.98
CA TRP A 323 -8.27 -6.85 6.01
C TRP A 323 -8.57 -5.38 5.77
N ASN A 324 -8.17 -4.85 4.61
CA ASN A 324 -8.18 -3.42 4.32
C ASN A 324 -9.56 -2.76 4.35
N ILE A 325 -10.63 -3.55 4.31
CA ILE A 325 -12.01 -3.06 4.31
C ILE A 325 -12.82 -3.49 5.52
N PHE A 326 -12.55 -4.68 6.08
CA PHE A 326 -13.34 -5.20 7.19
C PHE A 326 -12.58 -5.24 8.50
N TYR A 327 -11.25 -5.23 8.52
CA TYR A 327 -10.47 -5.45 9.73
C TYR A 327 -11.04 -6.63 10.54
N CYS A 328 -11.34 -6.42 11.83
CA CYS A 328 -11.97 -7.43 12.68
C CYS A 328 -13.49 -7.56 12.53
N ASP A 329 -14.14 -6.72 11.72
CA ASP A 329 -15.56 -6.87 11.40
C ASP A 329 -15.80 -7.96 10.33
N VAL A 330 -14.79 -8.71 9.90
CA VAL A 330 -14.97 -9.81 8.95
C VAL A 330 -15.87 -10.92 9.53
N ASP A 331 -16.77 -11.45 8.70
CA ASP A 331 -17.65 -12.56 9.03
C ASP A 331 -17.87 -13.47 7.81
N GLU A 332 -18.45 -14.66 8.03
CA GLU A 332 -18.69 -15.63 6.96
C GLU A 332 -19.56 -15.07 5.83
N ALA A 333 -20.56 -14.25 6.14
CA ALA A 333 -21.46 -13.68 5.14
C ALA A 333 -20.73 -12.72 4.20
N LYS A 334 -19.83 -11.89 4.72
CA LYS A 334 -18.95 -11.00 3.94
C LYS A 334 -17.99 -11.79 3.05
N VAL A 335 -17.41 -12.88 3.56
CA VAL A 335 -16.53 -13.74 2.76
C VAL A 335 -17.30 -14.42 1.63
N ARG A 336 -18.51 -14.93 1.89
CA ARG A 336 -19.38 -15.50 0.85
C ARG A 336 -19.79 -14.44 -0.18
N SER A 337 -20.12 -13.23 0.27
CA SER A 337 -20.44 -12.10 -0.60
C SER A 337 -19.28 -11.75 -1.53
N ALA A 338 -18.06 -11.58 -0.99
CA ALA A 338 -16.87 -11.31 -1.80
C ALA A 338 -16.61 -12.43 -2.83
N THR A 339 -16.78 -13.69 -2.40
CA THR A 339 -16.69 -14.86 -3.26
C THR A 339 -17.70 -14.80 -4.43
N ASP A 340 -18.95 -14.43 -4.16
CA ASP A 340 -19.98 -14.28 -5.19
C ASP A 340 -19.71 -13.10 -6.13
N TRP A 341 -19.22 -11.99 -5.60
CA TRP A 341 -18.94 -10.80 -6.39
C TRP A 341 -17.74 -10.97 -7.32
N ILE A 342 -16.71 -11.73 -6.93
CA ILE A 342 -15.62 -12.11 -7.86
C ILE A 342 -16.17 -12.83 -9.10
N VAL A 343 -17.13 -13.74 -8.93
CA VAL A 343 -17.75 -14.46 -10.04
C VAL A 343 -18.72 -13.56 -10.83
N LYS A 344 -19.53 -12.77 -10.12
CA LYS A 344 -20.56 -11.91 -10.72
C LYS A 344 -19.95 -10.81 -11.59
N THR A 345 -18.86 -10.19 -11.14
CA THR A 345 -18.12 -9.16 -11.90
C THR A 345 -17.28 -9.74 -13.02
N GLY A 346 -16.99 -11.06 -12.98
CA GLY A 346 -16.14 -11.73 -13.95
C GLY A 346 -14.65 -11.62 -13.64
N LEU A 347 -14.25 -11.19 -12.44
CA LEU A 347 -12.84 -11.15 -12.03
C LEU A 347 -12.21 -12.56 -12.03
N ASP A 348 -12.99 -13.59 -11.70
CA ASP A 348 -12.63 -15.01 -11.85
C ASP A 348 -12.21 -15.34 -13.30
N ARG A 349 -12.91 -14.77 -14.29
CA ARG A 349 -12.63 -14.93 -15.73
C ARG A 349 -11.37 -14.19 -16.18
N HIS A 350 -10.79 -13.36 -15.31
CA HIS A 350 -9.51 -12.68 -15.50
C HIS A 350 -8.38 -13.24 -14.62
N GLY A 351 -8.66 -14.27 -13.82
CA GLY A 351 -7.66 -15.00 -13.04
C GLY A 351 -7.62 -14.68 -11.55
N TYR A 352 -8.49 -13.78 -11.05
CA TYR A 352 -8.65 -13.56 -9.61
C TYR A 352 -9.30 -14.78 -8.97
N ALA A 353 -8.48 -15.62 -8.34
CA ALA A 353 -8.86 -16.97 -7.96
C ALA A 353 -8.79 -17.21 -6.45
N THR A 354 -8.21 -16.31 -5.65
CA THR A 354 -8.00 -16.55 -4.21
C THR A 354 -8.89 -15.66 -3.35
N ILE A 355 -9.54 -16.24 -2.32
CA ILE A 355 -10.31 -15.55 -1.29
C ILE A 355 -9.56 -15.71 0.05
N ASN A 356 -8.87 -14.66 0.48
CA ASN A 356 -8.10 -14.68 1.73
C ASN A 356 -8.92 -14.07 2.88
N ILE A 357 -9.12 -14.85 3.94
CA ILE A 357 -9.59 -14.35 5.24
C ILE A 357 -8.35 -13.93 6.04
N ASP A 358 -8.27 -12.65 6.39
CA ASP A 358 -7.20 -12.10 7.22
C ASP A 358 -7.49 -12.28 8.72
N ASP A 359 -6.85 -11.53 9.60
CA ASP A 359 -6.96 -11.67 11.06
C ASP A 359 -8.40 -11.57 11.63
N CYS A 360 -8.56 -11.89 12.91
CA CYS A 360 -9.81 -11.83 13.69
C CYS A 360 -10.89 -12.87 13.34
N TRP A 361 -10.50 -13.99 12.74
CA TRP A 361 -11.38 -15.17 12.56
C TRP A 361 -11.24 -16.21 13.68
N GLN A 362 -10.12 -16.15 14.41
CA GLN A 362 -9.68 -17.17 15.35
C GLN A 362 -10.51 -17.13 16.63
N GLY A 363 -10.92 -18.31 17.09
CA GLY A 363 -11.44 -18.54 18.42
C GLY A 363 -10.36 -19.05 19.37
N GLU A 364 -10.78 -19.76 20.41
CA GLU A 364 -9.89 -20.40 21.38
C GLU A 364 -9.46 -21.81 20.93
N ARG A 365 -8.48 -22.41 21.60
CA ARG A 365 -8.17 -23.84 21.43
C ARG A 365 -9.17 -24.69 22.20
N ASP A 366 -9.57 -25.83 21.65
CA ASP A 366 -10.31 -26.85 22.40
C ASP A 366 -9.40 -27.56 23.43
N ALA A 367 -9.98 -28.48 24.21
CA ALA A 367 -9.24 -29.25 25.23
C ALA A 367 -8.12 -30.14 24.64
N ALA A 368 -8.17 -30.45 23.35
CA ALA A 368 -7.13 -31.20 22.65
C ALA A 368 -6.08 -30.28 21.98
N GLY A 369 -6.21 -28.95 22.13
CA GLY A 369 -5.32 -27.96 21.56
C GLY A 369 -5.66 -27.56 20.11
N ASN A 370 -6.76 -28.05 19.54
CA ASN A 370 -7.13 -27.72 18.15
C ASN A 370 -7.71 -26.31 18.09
N LEU A 371 -7.25 -25.55 17.09
CA LEU A 371 -7.73 -24.20 16.81
C LEU A 371 -9.22 -24.21 16.43
N GLN A 372 -10.02 -23.42 17.15
CA GLN A 372 -11.42 -23.18 16.81
C GLN A 372 -11.60 -21.81 16.13
N VAL A 373 -12.79 -21.59 15.58
CA VAL A 373 -13.22 -20.27 15.07
C VAL A 373 -14.01 -19.50 16.13
N ASN A 374 -14.09 -18.18 15.97
CA ASN A 374 -14.97 -17.35 16.77
C ASN A 374 -16.43 -17.43 16.29
N ALA A 375 -17.33 -16.69 16.95
CA ALA A 375 -18.76 -16.72 16.65
C ALA A 375 -19.17 -16.11 15.28
N ASN A 376 -18.26 -15.39 14.59
CA ASN A 376 -18.54 -14.77 13.28
C ASN A 376 -18.38 -15.76 12.11
N PHE A 377 -17.84 -16.95 12.38
CA PHE A 377 -17.61 -18.00 11.40
C PHE A 377 -18.25 -19.30 11.86
N GLY A 378 -18.89 -20.00 10.93
CA GLY A 378 -19.47 -21.31 11.16
C GLY A 378 -18.51 -22.44 10.80
N ASP A 379 -19.00 -23.39 10.02
CA ASP A 379 -18.21 -24.51 9.52
C ASP A 379 -17.24 -24.04 8.42
N MET A 380 -15.97 -23.86 8.80
CA MET A 380 -14.90 -23.44 7.88
C MET A 380 -14.65 -24.43 6.74
N LYS A 381 -14.93 -25.72 6.94
CA LYS A 381 -14.85 -26.72 5.86
C LYS A 381 -16.00 -26.52 4.88
N ALA A 382 -17.21 -26.22 5.36
CA ALA A 382 -18.33 -25.87 4.49
C ALA A 382 -18.07 -24.58 3.72
N LEU A 383 -17.42 -23.58 4.32
CA LEU A 383 -16.97 -22.37 3.65
C LEU A 383 -15.91 -22.66 2.58
N GLY A 384 -14.89 -23.45 2.89
CA GLY A 384 -13.88 -23.90 1.93
C GLY A 384 -14.49 -24.62 0.74
N ASN A 385 -15.41 -25.57 0.99
CA ASN A 385 -16.16 -26.28 -0.06
C ASN A 385 -16.98 -25.33 -0.93
N TYR A 386 -17.59 -24.28 -0.35
CA TYR A 386 -18.34 -23.27 -1.09
C TYR A 386 -17.44 -22.48 -2.05
N ILE A 387 -16.28 -22.05 -1.57
CA ILE A 387 -15.28 -21.31 -2.37
C ILE A 387 -14.74 -22.21 -3.50
N HIS A 388 -14.37 -23.45 -3.17
CA HIS A 388 -13.88 -24.44 -4.16
C HIS A 388 -14.93 -24.80 -5.20
N GLY A 389 -16.21 -24.84 -4.83
CA GLY A 389 -17.33 -25.10 -5.74
C GLY A 389 -17.48 -24.06 -6.86
N LYS A 390 -16.89 -22.87 -6.68
CA LYS A 390 -16.79 -21.81 -7.70
C LYS A 390 -15.45 -21.80 -8.43
N GLY A 391 -14.59 -22.80 -8.18
CA GLY A 391 -13.25 -22.90 -8.78
C GLY A 391 -12.22 -21.97 -8.14
N LEU A 392 -12.58 -21.31 -7.03
CA LEU A 392 -11.72 -20.38 -6.30
C LEU A 392 -10.95 -21.11 -5.19
N LYS A 393 -9.92 -20.46 -4.65
CA LYS A 393 -8.98 -20.93 -3.63
C LYS A 393 -9.29 -20.27 -2.31
N TYR A 394 -9.18 -21.03 -1.23
CA TYR A 394 -9.50 -20.56 0.11
C TYR A 394 -8.21 -20.23 0.89
N GLY A 395 -8.04 -18.98 1.31
CA GLY A 395 -6.91 -18.54 2.11
C GLY A 395 -7.29 -18.15 3.54
N ILE A 396 -6.33 -18.32 4.44
CA ILE A 396 -6.45 -18.01 5.86
C ILE A 396 -5.19 -17.28 6.38
N TYR A 397 -5.26 -16.81 7.62
CA TYR A 397 -4.22 -16.03 8.27
C TYR A 397 -3.84 -16.62 9.64
N SER A 398 -2.55 -16.55 9.98
CA SER A 398 -2.04 -16.76 11.34
C SER A 398 -0.72 -16.01 11.57
N SER A 399 -0.14 -16.14 12.76
CA SER A 399 1.14 -15.56 13.17
C SER A 399 1.97 -16.58 13.96
N PRO A 400 3.31 -16.55 13.89
CA PRO A 400 4.19 -17.44 14.65
C PRO A 400 4.29 -17.09 16.13
N GLY A 401 3.75 -15.95 16.57
CA GLY A 401 3.70 -15.61 17.98
C GLY A 401 2.50 -16.23 18.71
N PRO A 402 2.45 -16.17 20.05
CA PRO A 402 1.28 -16.60 20.82
C PRO A 402 -0.01 -15.88 20.40
N LYS A 403 0.14 -14.64 19.93
CA LYS A 403 -0.93 -13.76 19.46
C LYS A 403 -0.69 -13.22 18.05
N THR A 404 -1.76 -13.03 17.30
CA THR A 404 -1.76 -12.31 16.03
C THR A 404 -1.64 -10.80 16.24
N CYS A 405 -1.61 -10.02 15.16
CA CYS A 405 -1.45 -8.57 15.23
C CYS A 405 -2.66 -7.90 15.89
N ALA A 406 -3.88 -8.41 15.64
CA ALA A 406 -5.09 -7.98 16.34
C ALA A 406 -5.32 -8.71 17.67
N ASN A 407 -4.29 -9.32 18.25
CA ASN A 407 -4.32 -9.97 19.56
C ASN A 407 -5.23 -11.22 19.66
N HIS A 408 -5.48 -11.90 18.54
CA HIS A 408 -6.14 -13.21 18.49
C HIS A 408 -5.13 -14.34 18.63
N LEU A 409 -5.58 -15.59 18.74
CA LEU A 409 -4.73 -16.75 18.92
C LEU A 409 -3.82 -17.00 17.70
N GLY A 410 -2.50 -17.06 17.91
CA GLY A 410 -1.53 -17.45 16.88
C GLY A 410 -1.20 -18.95 16.88
N SER A 411 -0.29 -19.35 15.99
CA SER A 411 0.10 -20.76 15.78
C SER A 411 1.33 -21.20 16.56
N TRP A 412 1.89 -20.34 17.40
CA TRP A 412 3.07 -20.66 18.22
C TRP A 412 2.94 -21.98 18.97
N GLN A 413 3.89 -22.91 18.74
CA GLN A 413 3.95 -24.26 19.34
C GLN A 413 2.83 -25.22 18.93
N HIS A 414 1.98 -24.84 17.98
CA HIS A 414 0.88 -25.64 17.46
C HIS A 414 0.88 -25.72 15.94
N GLU A 415 2.00 -25.40 15.28
CA GLU A 415 2.09 -25.24 13.83
C GLU A 415 1.62 -26.50 13.08
N GLU A 416 2.05 -27.70 13.52
CA GLU A 416 1.61 -28.96 12.92
C GLU A 416 0.11 -29.24 13.14
N GLN A 417 -0.42 -28.88 14.31
CA GLN A 417 -1.83 -29.09 14.64
C GLN A 417 -2.73 -28.13 13.86
N ASP A 418 -2.30 -26.89 13.71
CA ASP A 418 -3.00 -25.85 12.97
C ASP A 418 -2.97 -26.19 11.46
N VAL A 419 -1.83 -26.63 10.91
CA VAL A 419 -1.76 -27.08 9.51
C VAL A 419 -2.70 -28.26 9.23
N ARG A 420 -2.82 -29.23 10.15
CA ARG A 420 -3.81 -30.31 9.99
C ARG A 420 -5.23 -29.75 9.91
N THR A 421 -5.57 -28.82 10.80
CA THR A 421 -6.88 -28.13 10.82
C THR A 421 -7.12 -27.38 9.51
N TYR A 422 -6.14 -26.64 9.02
CA TYR A 422 -6.22 -25.94 7.73
C TYR A 422 -6.43 -26.90 6.56
N CYS A 423 -5.73 -28.05 6.56
CA CYS A 423 -5.93 -29.08 5.55
C CYS A 423 -7.35 -29.67 5.58
N GLU A 424 -7.91 -29.89 6.78
CA GLU A 424 -9.27 -30.42 6.97
C GLU A 424 -10.35 -29.45 6.49
N TRP A 425 -10.15 -28.15 6.68
CA TRP A 425 -11.03 -27.09 6.16
C TRP A 425 -10.85 -26.82 4.66
N GLY A 426 -9.78 -27.33 4.06
CA GLY A 426 -9.51 -27.17 2.63
C GLY A 426 -8.81 -25.84 2.29
N VAL A 427 -8.05 -25.27 3.21
CA VAL A 427 -7.21 -24.09 2.95
C VAL A 427 -6.18 -24.40 1.85
N ASP A 428 -5.94 -23.42 0.97
CA ASP A 428 -4.98 -23.45 -0.13
C ASP A 428 -3.96 -22.29 -0.06
N PHE A 429 -4.12 -21.33 0.85
CA PHE A 429 -3.22 -20.18 1.03
C PHE A 429 -3.12 -19.81 2.52
N LEU A 430 -1.91 -19.57 3.03
CA LEU A 430 -1.66 -19.10 4.39
C LEU A 430 -0.82 -17.82 4.34
N LYS A 431 -1.39 -16.70 4.82
CA LYS A 431 -0.63 -15.52 5.24
C LYS A 431 -0.12 -15.77 6.65
N TYR A 432 1.20 -15.69 6.84
CA TYR A 432 1.86 -15.96 8.11
C TYR A 432 2.66 -14.75 8.57
N ASP A 433 2.14 -14.06 9.57
CA ASP A 433 2.59 -12.73 10.00
C ASP A 433 3.86 -12.78 10.89
N TRP A 434 4.17 -11.69 11.60
CA TRP A 434 5.25 -11.62 12.59
C TRP A 434 4.73 -11.25 14.00
N CYS A 435 4.02 -10.12 14.13
CA CYS A 435 3.28 -9.68 15.32
C CYS A 435 3.95 -10.02 16.68
N SER A 436 3.24 -10.73 17.58
CA SER A 436 3.73 -11.04 18.93
C SER A 436 4.94 -12.00 18.98
N TYR A 437 5.34 -12.58 17.84
CA TYR A 437 6.55 -13.40 17.80
C TYR A 437 7.77 -12.63 18.26
N GLY A 438 7.81 -11.30 18.04
CA GLY A 438 8.88 -10.43 18.54
C GLY A 438 9.17 -10.59 20.04
N GLY A 439 8.15 -10.88 20.86
CA GLY A 439 8.28 -11.08 22.31
C GLY A 439 8.74 -12.48 22.74
N VAL A 440 8.66 -13.49 21.87
CA VAL A 440 9.11 -14.86 22.15
C VAL A 440 10.31 -15.29 21.27
N ALA A 441 10.67 -14.47 20.28
CA ALA A 441 11.76 -14.72 19.38
C ALA A 441 13.11 -14.71 20.13
N THR A 442 13.76 -15.85 20.15
CA THR A 442 15.11 -16.04 20.72
C THR A 442 16.17 -16.01 19.63
N GLY A 443 17.37 -15.51 19.94
CA GLY A 443 18.50 -15.44 19.00
C GLY A 443 18.65 -14.07 18.34
N GLU A 444 19.66 -13.93 17.47
CA GLU A 444 20.04 -12.68 16.80
C GLU A 444 20.20 -12.87 15.29
N GLY A 445 20.20 -11.76 14.55
CA GLY A 445 20.40 -11.75 13.09
C GLY A 445 19.29 -12.48 12.31
N ASP A 446 19.64 -12.93 11.11
CA ASP A 446 18.68 -13.52 10.16
C ASP A 446 18.01 -14.79 10.68
N GLU A 447 18.68 -15.59 11.51
CA GLU A 447 18.06 -16.80 12.07
C GLU A 447 16.88 -16.50 12.99
N ARG A 448 16.88 -15.34 13.66
CA ARG A 448 15.72 -14.88 14.42
C ARG A 448 14.50 -14.75 13.49
N ALA A 449 14.70 -14.18 12.30
CA ALA A 449 13.66 -14.00 11.28
C ALA A 449 13.28 -15.30 10.57
N ILE A 450 14.25 -16.16 10.24
CA ILE A 450 14.05 -17.38 9.45
C ILE A 450 13.35 -18.49 10.25
N LYS A 451 13.74 -18.70 11.51
CA LYS A 451 13.28 -19.81 12.37
C LYS A 451 11.75 -20.03 12.38
N PRO A 452 10.88 -19.02 12.63
CA PRO A 452 9.44 -19.26 12.66
C PRO A 452 8.91 -19.72 11.30
N TYR A 453 9.44 -19.17 10.21
CA TYR A 453 8.99 -19.50 8.87
C TYR A 453 9.44 -20.90 8.43
N ARG A 454 10.65 -21.30 8.82
CA ARG A 454 11.16 -22.68 8.68
C ARG A 454 10.29 -23.66 9.46
N THR A 455 9.89 -23.30 10.69
CA THR A 455 9.06 -24.17 11.55
C THR A 455 7.70 -24.43 10.93
N MET A 456 7.00 -23.37 10.49
CA MET A 456 5.72 -23.53 9.80
C MET A 456 5.86 -24.23 8.43
N ARG A 457 6.96 -24.03 7.70
CA ARG A 457 7.25 -24.81 6.47
C ARG A 457 7.31 -26.31 6.75
N ALA A 458 8.01 -26.72 7.80
CA ALA A 458 8.10 -28.13 8.19
C ALA A 458 6.71 -28.72 8.53
N ALA A 459 5.83 -27.92 9.15
CA ALA A 459 4.45 -28.30 9.39
C ALA A 459 3.65 -28.44 8.07
N LEU A 460 3.75 -27.46 7.17
CA LEU A 460 3.10 -27.48 5.84
C LEU A 460 3.55 -28.67 4.98
N ASP A 461 4.80 -29.13 5.12
CA ASP A 461 5.31 -30.32 4.41
C ASP A 461 4.65 -31.62 4.89
N LYS A 462 4.25 -31.69 6.16
CA LYS A 462 3.49 -32.81 6.72
C LYS A 462 2.00 -32.76 6.39
N GLY A 463 1.51 -31.61 5.91
CA GLY A 463 0.13 -31.41 5.50
C GLY A 463 -0.28 -32.30 4.31
N SER A 464 -1.57 -32.61 4.23
CA SER A 464 -2.16 -33.43 3.15
C SER A 464 -2.57 -32.60 1.92
N ARG A 465 -2.42 -31.27 1.97
CA ARG A 465 -2.79 -30.34 0.91
C ARG A 465 -1.66 -29.37 0.59
N ASP A 466 -1.71 -28.84 -0.63
CA ASP A 466 -0.84 -27.73 -1.01
C ASP A 466 -1.42 -26.43 -0.50
N ILE A 467 -0.61 -25.69 0.25
CA ILE A 467 -0.95 -24.37 0.79
C ILE A 467 0.15 -23.41 0.32
N VAL A 468 -0.24 -22.40 -0.45
CA VAL A 468 0.62 -21.27 -0.83
C VAL A 468 1.05 -20.57 0.45
N TYR A 469 2.36 -20.38 0.61
CA TYR A 469 2.93 -19.87 1.86
C TYR A 469 3.38 -18.42 1.69
N SER A 470 2.62 -17.48 2.24
CA SER A 470 2.88 -16.04 2.22
C SER A 470 3.52 -15.59 3.52
N LEU A 471 4.76 -15.11 3.44
CA LEU A 471 5.51 -14.62 4.59
C LEU A 471 5.23 -13.13 4.81
N CYS A 472 4.79 -12.74 5.99
CA CYS A 472 4.44 -11.36 6.32
C CYS A 472 5.26 -10.89 7.52
N GLN A 473 6.56 -10.63 7.29
CA GLN A 473 7.49 -10.02 8.26
C GLN A 473 7.99 -8.65 7.80
N TYR A 474 7.22 -8.01 6.90
CA TYR A 474 7.43 -6.61 6.53
C TYR A 474 8.76 -6.25 5.85
N GLY A 475 9.46 -7.23 5.28
CA GLY A 475 10.76 -7.04 4.63
C GLY A 475 11.97 -7.08 5.57
N MET A 476 11.76 -7.35 6.87
CA MET A 476 12.81 -7.54 7.86
C MET A 476 13.90 -8.51 7.39
N ASN A 477 15.16 -8.20 7.74
CA ASN A 477 16.32 -9.04 7.43
C ASN A 477 16.42 -9.43 5.95
N ASP A 478 16.02 -8.53 5.03
CA ASP A 478 16.07 -8.73 3.59
C ASP A 478 15.44 -10.07 3.15
N VAL A 479 14.19 -10.33 3.54
CA VAL A 479 13.49 -11.61 3.28
C VAL A 479 13.63 -12.16 1.86
N TRP A 480 13.76 -11.30 0.85
CA TRP A 480 13.98 -11.73 -0.52
C TRP A 480 15.26 -12.55 -0.72
N LYS A 481 16.25 -12.46 0.18
CA LYS A 481 17.47 -13.26 0.17
C LYS A 481 17.29 -14.68 0.74
N TRP A 482 16.29 -14.91 1.60
CA TRP A 482 16.14 -16.18 2.33
C TRP A 482 14.74 -16.81 2.26
N GLY A 483 13.71 -16.07 1.86
CA GLY A 483 12.32 -16.51 1.85
C GLY A 483 12.07 -17.76 1.01
N ASN A 484 12.88 -17.99 -0.04
CA ASN A 484 12.83 -19.20 -0.88
C ASN A 484 13.98 -20.20 -0.63
N ASN A 485 14.69 -20.08 0.50
CA ASN A 485 15.70 -21.07 0.87
C ASN A 485 15.13 -22.48 0.98
N ALA A 486 16.01 -23.48 0.97
CA ALA A 486 15.64 -24.90 0.89
C ALA A 486 14.65 -25.35 1.97
N ASP A 487 14.72 -24.71 3.13
CA ASP A 487 14.04 -25.01 4.39
C ASP A 487 12.85 -24.08 4.71
N VAL A 488 12.66 -22.99 3.95
CA VAL A 488 11.52 -22.07 4.11
C VAL A 488 10.53 -22.18 2.96
N LYS A 489 10.99 -22.21 1.70
CA LYS A 489 10.18 -22.31 0.47
C LYS A 489 8.89 -21.48 0.50
N GLY A 490 9.01 -20.20 0.90
CA GLY A 490 7.97 -19.21 0.77
C GLY A 490 7.56 -19.01 -0.68
N SER A 491 6.25 -18.98 -0.92
CA SER A 491 5.68 -18.75 -2.25
C SER A 491 5.59 -17.25 -2.59
N LEU A 492 5.59 -16.41 -1.57
CA LEU A 492 5.67 -14.96 -1.65
C LEU A 492 6.05 -14.39 -0.28
N TRP A 493 6.59 -13.17 -0.25
CA TRP A 493 6.98 -12.51 0.99
C TRP A 493 6.79 -11.00 0.93
N ARG A 494 6.24 -10.42 2.00
CA ARG A 494 6.14 -8.98 2.17
C ARG A 494 7.51 -8.34 2.18
N THR A 495 7.71 -7.32 1.35
CA THR A 495 8.99 -6.62 1.19
C THR A 495 9.04 -5.28 1.92
N THR A 496 7.91 -4.81 2.44
CA THR A 496 7.75 -3.53 3.15
C THR A 496 6.77 -3.67 4.30
N GLY A 497 6.71 -2.63 5.16
CA GLY A 497 5.56 -2.36 6.03
C GLY A 497 4.24 -2.27 5.25
N ASP A 498 3.13 -2.18 5.99
CA ASP A 498 1.79 -2.19 5.39
C ASP A 498 1.58 -0.98 4.49
N ILE A 499 0.95 -1.21 3.33
CA ILE A 499 0.55 -0.14 2.43
C ILE A 499 -0.60 0.65 3.07
N ALA A 500 -0.51 1.98 2.97
CA ALA A 500 -1.59 2.88 3.35
C ALA A 500 -2.44 3.23 2.10
N PRO A 501 -3.72 3.60 2.27
CA PRO A 501 -4.62 3.95 1.18
C PRO A 501 -4.32 5.34 0.55
N THR A 502 -3.05 5.66 0.31
CA THR A 502 -2.59 6.95 -0.22
C THR A 502 -1.66 6.74 -1.42
N TYR A 503 -1.65 7.71 -2.34
CA TYR A 503 -0.76 7.66 -3.51
C TYR A 503 0.72 7.64 -3.12
N GLY A 504 1.12 8.44 -2.13
CA GLY A 504 2.50 8.50 -1.64
C GLY A 504 2.99 7.16 -1.09
N SER A 505 2.19 6.50 -0.23
CA SER A 505 2.52 5.16 0.29
C SER A 505 2.64 4.13 -0.85
N MET A 506 1.67 4.12 -1.78
CA MET A 506 1.67 3.24 -2.94
C MET A 506 2.91 3.43 -3.83
N MET A 507 3.27 4.67 -4.14
CA MET A 507 4.44 4.99 -4.96
C MET A 507 5.75 4.65 -4.23
N SER A 508 5.88 5.02 -2.95
CA SER A 508 7.06 4.70 -2.14
C SER A 508 7.32 3.19 -2.07
N ILE A 509 6.28 2.38 -1.88
CA ILE A 509 6.41 0.92 -1.85
C ILE A 509 6.74 0.36 -3.23
N GLY A 510 6.01 0.78 -4.26
CA GLY A 510 6.18 0.28 -5.64
C GLY A 510 7.56 0.60 -6.21
N LEU A 511 8.07 1.82 -5.99
CA LEU A 511 9.36 2.28 -6.53
C LEU A 511 10.58 1.68 -5.82
N ARG A 512 10.42 1.04 -4.65
CA ARG A 512 11.50 0.29 -3.97
C ARG A 512 11.70 -1.12 -4.54
N GLN A 513 10.70 -1.69 -5.22
CA GLN A 513 10.75 -3.08 -5.70
C GLN A 513 11.77 -3.37 -6.83
N PRO A 514 12.10 -2.45 -7.76
CA PRO A 514 13.02 -2.74 -8.86
C PRO A 514 14.39 -3.28 -8.41
N GLU A 515 14.94 -2.80 -7.30
CA GLU A 515 16.25 -3.23 -6.79
C GLU A 515 16.28 -4.70 -6.34
N ILE A 516 15.14 -5.21 -5.88
CA ILE A 516 14.97 -6.57 -5.37
C ILE A 516 14.24 -7.50 -6.35
N SER A 517 13.90 -7.01 -7.54
CA SER A 517 13.16 -7.76 -8.57
C SER A 517 13.83 -9.07 -8.98
N ARG A 518 15.18 -9.15 -8.91
CA ARG A 518 15.97 -10.36 -9.23
C ARG A 518 15.69 -11.56 -8.33
N TYR A 519 15.07 -11.36 -7.17
CA TYR A 519 14.70 -12.43 -6.23
C TYR A 519 13.29 -12.96 -6.47
N SER A 520 12.54 -12.37 -7.40
CA SER A 520 11.17 -12.75 -7.75
C SER A 520 11.15 -13.61 -9.01
N GLY A 521 10.29 -14.63 -9.04
CA GLY A 521 10.12 -15.51 -10.19
C GLY A 521 9.11 -16.63 -9.96
N PRO A 522 8.92 -17.53 -10.93
CA PRO A 522 7.93 -18.60 -10.83
C PRO A 522 8.01 -19.38 -9.51
N GLY A 523 6.94 -19.30 -8.72
CA GLY A 523 6.78 -19.96 -7.43
C GLY A 523 7.29 -19.20 -6.20
N HIS A 524 7.77 -17.96 -6.37
CA HIS A 524 8.30 -17.14 -5.28
C HIS A 524 8.33 -15.66 -5.65
N TRP A 525 7.47 -14.85 -5.02
CA TRP A 525 7.22 -13.47 -5.45
C TRP A 525 7.51 -12.45 -4.36
N ASN A 526 8.10 -11.31 -4.74
CA ASN A 526 8.09 -10.12 -3.88
C ASN A 526 6.65 -9.62 -3.74
N ASP A 527 6.20 -9.39 -2.52
CA ASP A 527 4.87 -8.91 -2.17
C ASP A 527 4.96 -7.47 -1.64
N PRO A 528 4.70 -6.45 -2.49
CA PRO A 528 4.57 -5.06 -2.08
C PRO A 528 3.21 -4.74 -1.43
N ASP A 529 2.50 -5.75 -0.92
CA ASP A 529 1.21 -5.62 -0.22
C ASP A 529 0.00 -5.40 -1.14
N MET A 530 -1.18 -5.36 -0.53
CA MET A 530 -2.50 -5.42 -1.19
C MET A 530 -2.85 -4.20 -2.06
N LEU A 531 -3.83 -4.38 -2.94
CA LEU A 531 -4.36 -3.33 -3.82
C LEU A 531 -5.47 -2.49 -3.15
N PHE A 532 -5.28 -1.18 -3.03
CA PHE A 532 -6.31 -0.22 -2.60
C PHE A 532 -7.04 0.40 -3.80
N MET A 533 -8.09 -0.28 -4.28
CA MET A 533 -8.83 0.19 -5.46
C MET A 533 -9.94 1.19 -5.17
N HIS A 534 -10.31 1.43 -3.90
CA HIS A 534 -11.44 2.31 -3.56
C HIS A 534 -11.04 3.65 -2.93
N ALA A 535 -9.79 3.77 -2.46
CA ALA A 535 -9.32 4.94 -1.71
C ALA A 535 -8.44 5.89 -2.52
N LEU A 536 -8.04 5.50 -3.73
CA LEU A 536 -7.22 6.28 -4.65
C LEU A 536 -8.08 6.94 -5.75
N LYS A 537 -7.61 8.01 -6.37
CA LYS A 537 -8.26 8.61 -7.56
C LYS A 537 -8.22 7.65 -8.75
N PRO A 538 -9.11 7.78 -9.76
CA PRO A 538 -9.14 6.84 -10.90
C PRO A 538 -7.79 6.62 -11.60
N ASN A 539 -7.02 7.68 -11.87
CA ASN A 539 -5.70 7.55 -12.50
C ASN A 539 -4.65 6.93 -11.56
N GLU A 540 -4.77 7.18 -10.26
CA GLU A 540 -3.91 6.58 -9.23
C GLU A 540 -4.19 5.08 -9.09
N GLN A 541 -5.46 4.66 -9.16
CA GLN A 541 -5.85 3.23 -9.20
C GLN A 541 -5.29 2.53 -10.43
N ILE A 542 -5.38 3.15 -11.61
CA ILE A 542 -4.78 2.61 -12.85
C ILE A 542 -3.27 2.48 -12.69
N THR A 543 -2.62 3.50 -12.14
CA THR A 543 -1.17 3.51 -11.88
C THR A 543 -0.78 2.38 -10.92
N HIS A 544 -1.49 2.24 -9.80
CA HIS A 544 -1.25 1.20 -8.79
C HIS A 544 -1.34 -0.21 -9.39
N LEU A 545 -2.43 -0.51 -10.10
CA LEU A 545 -2.60 -1.81 -10.77
C LEU A 545 -1.52 -2.04 -11.83
N THR A 546 -1.12 -1.00 -12.57
CA THR A 546 -0.09 -1.09 -13.62
C THR A 546 1.28 -1.41 -13.03
N ILE A 547 1.69 -0.68 -11.98
CA ILE A 547 2.98 -0.89 -11.31
C ILE A 547 3.04 -2.29 -10.71
N TRP A 548 2.02 -2.72 -9.96
CA TRP A 548 1.99 -4.07 -9.37
C TRP A 548 2.04 -5.16 -10.43
N SER A 549 1.35 -4.96 -11.56
CA SER A 549 1.39 -5.89 -12.69
C SER A 549 2.78 -5.98 -13.33
N MET A 550 3.46 -4.84 -13.51
CA MET A 550 4.82 -4.80 -14.08
C MET A 550 5.86 -5.45 -13.17
N LEU A 551 5.67 -5.35 -11.85
CA LEU A 551 6.55 -5.94 -10.85
C LEU A 551 6.35 -7.45 -10.67
N ALA A 552 5.34 -8.04 -11.33
CA ALA A 552 4.86 -9.39 -11.04
C ALA A 552 4.54 -9.58 -9.55
N ALA A 553 3.92 -8.58 -8.94
CA ALA A 553 3.43 -8.63 -7.57
C ALA A 553 2.14 -9.47 -7.47
N PRO A 554 1.82 -10.03 -6.29
CA PRO A 554 0.48 -10.51 -6.00
C PRO A 554 -0.56 -9.41 -6.23
N LEU A 555 -1.68 -9.74 -6.87
CA LEU A 555 -2.78 -8.80 -7.12
C LEU A 555 -3.96 -9.16 -6.20
N LEU A 556 -3.80 -8.88 -4.91
CA LEU A 556 -4.80 -9.13 -3.89
C LEU A 556 -5.60 -7.85 -3.64
N ILE A 557 -6.86 -7.83 -4.07
CA ILE A 557 -7.77 -6.71 -3.88
C ILE A 557 -8.09 -6.56 -2.39
N GLY A 558 -7.84 -5.38 -1.82
CA GLY A 558 -8.20 -5.01 -0.43
C GLY A 558 -9.47 -4.14 -0.34
N SER A 559 -10.25 -4.03 -1.41
CA SER A 559 -11.48 -3.24 -1.45
C SER A 559 -12.74 -4.08 -1.24
N ASP A 560 -13.86 -3.42 -0.92
CA ASP A 560 -15.20 -4.02 -0.98
C ASP A 560 -15.56 -4.31 -2.46
N ILE A 561 -15.52 -5.57 -2.90
CA ILE A 561 -15.85 -5.94 -4.30
C ILE A 561 -17.38 -5.91 -4.55
N SER A 562 -18.19 -5.73 -3.50
CA SER A 562 -19.65 -5.63 -3.67
C SER A 562 -20.16 -4.26 -4.14
N LYS A 563 -19.27 -3.27 -4.19
CA LYS A 563 -19.52 -1.88 -4.58
C LYS A 563 -18.63 -1.52 -5.75
#